data_AF-A0A3R9NXG7-F1
#
_entry.id   AF-A0A3R9NXG7-F1
#
_cell.length_a   1.000
_cell.length_b   1.000
_cell.length_c   1.000
_cell.angle_alpha   90.00
_cell.angle_beta   90.00
_cell.angle_gamma   90.00
#
_symmetry.space_group_name_H-M   'P 1'
#
loop_
_entity.id
_entity.type
_entity.pdbx_description
1 polymer ?
#
loop_
_entity_poly.entity_id
_entity_poly.type
_entity_poly.pdbx_seq_one_letter_code
_entity_poly.pdbx_strand_id
1 'polypeptide(L)'
;MPEAILFENANFHGAHKHVFTPEPNLNAADDNYFNDKVSSIVILGGTWAFYRNANFNTPYGPVLGTGLYPSVTAIGIRNDDMSSLQPVSTAPTVHGAPIGGQVVLFENANFHGAHKHVFTKEPNLNASDDNFFNDRVSSVAVLSGVWAFFKNAGYDGKYPPLLGPKIHPDGPYPGLYPFVANVGIQNDDMSSLEIVQGGATIQGLSQPLGHVVLFENAGFHGQHKHVFTLEGNLNASDDNFFNDRVSSIVVEQSVWAFYRNSGMNGQYPRTLGPGLYSFVVDYGIQNDDMSSLQPI
;
A
#
# COMPACT_ATOMS: atom_id res chain seq x y z
N MET A 1 -2.95 7.71 12.00
CA MET A 1 -3.73 6.47 12.11
C MET A 1 -2.77 5.33 12.41
N PRO A 2 -3.13 4.33 13.24
CA PRO A 2 -2.33 3.11 13.35
C PRO A 2 -2.36 2.34 12.03
N GLU A 3 -1.21 1.83 11.60
CA GLU A 3 -1.11 0.99 10.41
C GLU A 3 0.12 0.08 10.51
N ALA A 4 -0.10 -1.22 10.30
CA ALA A 4 0.91 -2.23 10.10
C ALA A 4 0.72 -2.87 8.73
N ILE A 5 1.81 -3.11 8.01
CA ILE A 5 1.84 -3.87 6.77
C ILE A 5 2.61 -5.15 7.02
N LEU A 6 1.94 -6.28 6.84
CA LEU A 6 2.50 -7.62 6.98
C LEU A 6 2.96 -8.12 5.61
N PHE A 7 4.12 -8.78 5.56
CA PHE A 7 4.68 -9.36 4.33
C PHE A 7 4.92 -10.85 4.51
N GLU A 8 4.58 -11.62 3.47
CA GLU A 8 4.75 -13.08 3.45
C GLU A 8 6.23 -13.47 3.57
N ASN A 9 7.10 -12.78 2.85
CA ASN A 9 8.53 -13.08 2.83
C ASN A 9 9.37 -12.04 3.59
N ALA A 10 10.61 -12.39 3.89
CA ALA A 10 11.57 -11.47 4.50
C ALA A 10 11.85 -10.28 3.56
N ASN A 11 12.42 -9.19 4.09
CA ASN A 11 12.78 -8.00 3.31
C ASN A 11 11.61 -7.33 2.56
N PHE A 12 10.38 -7.48 3.07
CA PHE A 12 9.16 -6.88 2.52
C PHE A 12 8.79 -7.45 1.14
N HIS A 13 9.03 -8.74 0.95
CA HIS A 13 8.78 -9.47 -0.28
C HIS A 13 7.45 -10.24 -0.24
N GLY A 14 6.98 -10.65 -1.42
CA GLY A 14 5.79 -11.49 -1.58
C GLY A 14 4.48 -10.73 -1.37
N ALA A 15 3.41 -11.47 -1.07
CA ALA A 15 2.12 -10.85 -0.78
C ALA A 15 2.20 -9.94 0.46
N HIS A 16 1.31 -8.95 0.54
CA HIS A 16 1.19 -8.08 1.71
C HIS A 16 -0.26 -7.84 2.13
N LYS A 17 -0.44 -7.50 3.42
CA LYS A 17 -1.74 -7.12 4.01
C LYS A 17 -1.58 -5.88 4.88
N HIS A 18 -2.46 -4.90 4.68
CA HIS A 18 -2.59 -3.74 5.57
C HIS A 18 -3.50 -4.07 6.75
N VAL A 19 -3.14 -3.60 7.95
CA VAL A 19 -3.92 -3.77 9.18
C VAL A 19 -3.97 -2.42 9.91
N PHE A 20 -5.18 -1.91 10.13
CA PHE A 20 -5.40 -0.58 10.75
C PHE A 20 -6.02 -0.67 12.15
N THR A 21 -6.72 -1.78 12.43
CA THR A 21 -7.48 -2.03 13.65
C THR A 21 -7.07 -3.36 14.27
N PRO A 22 -7.56 -3.73 15.48
CA PRO A 22 -7.34 -5.07 16.01
C PRO A 22 -7.79 -6.13 15.01
N GLU A 23 -6.88 -7.03 14.66
CA GLU A 23 -7.09 -8.14 13.75
C GLU A 23 -7.01 -9.43 14.58
N PRO A 24 -8.16 -9.95 15.05
CA PRO A 24 -8.20 -11.07 15.96
C PRO A 24 -7.89 -12.40 15.29
N ASN A 25 -7.94 -12.53 13.96
CA ASN A 25 -7.80 -13.85 13.35
C ASN A 25 -7.40 -13.79 11.87
N LEU A 26 -6.09 -13.78 11.59
CA LEU A 26 -5.53 -13.86 10.24
C LEU A 26 -5.89 -15.16 9.47
N ASN A 27 -6.54 -16.12 10.12
CA ASN A 27 -7.02 -17.36 9.50
C ASN A 27 -8.49 -17.24 9.05
N ALA A 28 -9.09 -16.05 9.09
CA ALA A 28 -10.42 -15.85 8.55
C ALA A 28 -10.40 -16.03 7.01
N ALA A 29 -11.54 -16.43 6.45
CA ALA A 29 -11.63 -16.77 5.03
C ALA A 29 -11.38 -15.56 4.10
N ASP A 30 -11.55 -14.36 4.63
CA ASP A 30 -11.37 -13.05 4.01
C ASP A 30 -9.96 -12.45 4.23
N ASP A 31 -9.02 -13.17 4.85
CA ASP A 31 -7.67 -12.66 5.16
C ASP A 31 -6.58 -13.07 4.18
N ASN A 32 -6.95 -13.55 3.00
CA ASN A 32 -6.01 -13.96 1.96
C ASN A 32 -4.93 -14.93 2.47
N TYR A 33 -5.29 -15.78 3.43
CA TYR A 33 -4.43 -16.84 3.98
C TYR A 33 -3.14 -16.35 4.67
N PHE A 34 -3.15 -15.15 5.27
CA PHE A 34 -1.98 -14.58 5.98
C PHE A 34 -1.64 -15.22 7.33
N ASN A 35 -2.49 -16.11 7.86
CA ASN A 35 -2.19 -16.86 9.07
C ASN A 35 -0.91 -17.68 8.91
N ASP A 36 0.01 -17.53 9.87
CA ASP A 36 1.27 -18.29 9.87
C ASP A 36 2.08 -18.10 8.58
N LYS A 37 2.07 -16.87 8.05
CA LYS A 37 2.84 -16.49 6.85
C LYS A 37 3.76 -15.29 7.02
N VAL A 38 3.69 -14.59 8.13
CA VAL A 38 4.38 -13.30 8.26
C VAL A 38 5.87 -13.50 8.51
N SER A 39 6.70 -12.99 7.61
CA SER A 39 8.16 -13.04 7.72
C SER A 39 8.80 -11.65 7.89
N SER A 40 8.15 -10.57 7.47
CA SER A 40 8.60 -9.19 7.71
C SER A 40 7.44 -8.21 7.88
N ILE A 41 7.72 -7.07 8.51
CA ILE A 41 6.69 -6.10 8.94
C ILE A 41 7.18 -4.68 8.70
N VAL A 42 6.25 -3.82 8.26
CA VAL A 42 6.41 -2.36 8.31
C VAL A 42 5.35 -1.77 9.22
N ILE A 43 5.77 -0.96 10.20
CA ILE A 43 4.84 -0.20 11.03
C ILE A 43 4.87 1.25 10.56
N LEU A 44 3.84 1.68 9.85
CA LEU A 44 3.72 3.06 9.36
C LEU A 44 3.21 3.99 10.45
N GLY A 45 2.37 3.50 11.36
CA GLY A 45 1.84 4.29 12.46
C GLY A 45 1.39 3.47 13.66
N GLY A 46 1.44 4.08 14.85
CA GLY A 46 1.02 3.48 16.10
C GLY A 46 2.08 2.57 16.73
N THR A 47 1.64 1.82 17.74
CA THR A 47 2.45 0.81 18.44
C THR A 47 1.66 -0.49 18.46
N TRP A 48 2.31 -1.62 18.16
CA TRP A 48 1.62 -2.86 17.82
C TRP A 48 2.12 -4.04 18.67
N ALA A 49 1.16 -4.87 19.11
CA ALA A 49 1.42 -6.15 19.76
C ALA A 49 0.97 -7.29 18.85
N PHE A 50 1.73 -8.38 18.88
CA PHE A 50 1.54 -9.55 18.01
C PHE A 50 1.39 -10.82 18.82
N TYR A 51 0.64 -11.76 18.28
CA TYR A 51 0.20 -12.94 19.02
C TYR A 51 0.33 -14.18 18.16
N ARG A 52 0.80 -15.24 18.78
CA ARG A 52 0.98 -16.52 18.11
C ARG A 52 -0.34 -17.14 17.70
N ASN A 53 -1.38 -17.00 18.53
CA ASN A 53 -2.68 -17.61 18.29
C ASN A 53 -3.74 -16.54 18.03
N ALA A 54 -4.84 -16.94 17.38
CA ALA A 54 -6.01 -16.09 17.19
C ALA A 54 -6.60 -15.58 18.52
N ASN A 55 -7.38 -14.53 18.44
CA ASN A 55 -8.01 -13.80 19.55
C ASN A 55 -7.00 -13.27 20.57
N PHE A 56 -5.85 -12.82 20.09
CA PHE A 56 -4.79 -12.20 20.90
C PHE A 56 -4.24 -13.12 21.99
N ASN A 57 -4.15 -14.42 21.70
CA ASN A 57 -3.66 -15.41 22.63
C ASN A 57 -2.17 -15.69 22.41
N THR A 58 -1.44 -15.92 23.51
CA THR A 58 0.01 -16.20 23.48
C THR A 58 0.79 -15.02 22.86
N PRO A 59 0.92 -13.90 23.59
CA PRO A 59 1.62 -12.71 23.10
C PRO A 59 3.09 -13.01 22.82
N TYR A 60 3.60 -12.44 21.74
CA TYR A 60 5.03 -12.27 21.56
C TYR A 60 5.53 -11.17 22.51
N GLY A 61 6.75 -11.34 23.04
CA GLY A 61 7.39 -10.39 23.95
C GLY A 61 7.60 -8.97 23.37
N PRO A 62 8.04 -8.79 22.10
CA PRO A 62 8.23 -7.47 21.55
C PRO A 62 6.90 -6.76 21.24
N VAL A 63 6.81 -5.51 21.68
CA VAL A 63 5.87 -4.50 21.19
C VAL A 63 6.62 -3.59 20.22
N LEU A 64 6.12 -3.48 18.99
CA LEU A 64 6.80 -2.78 17.89
C LEU A 64 6.28 -1.36 17.72
N GLY A 65 7.20 -0.39 17.64
CA GLY A 65 6.89 0.97 17.22
C GLY A 65 7.03 1.15 15.71
N THR A 66 6.79 2.37 15.22
CA THR A 66 7.05 2.76 13.83
C THR A 66 8.45 2.36 13.37
N GLY A 67 8.54 1.81 12.16
CA GLY A 67 9.80 1.42 11.54
C GLY A 67 9.71 0.19 10.65
N LEU A 68 10.85 -0.17 10.09
CA LEU A 68 11.06 -1.30 9.19
C LEU A 68 11.63 -2.50 9.96
N TYR A 69 11.00 -3.66 9.78
CA TYR A 69 11.40 -4.92 10.40
C TYR A 69 11.55 -6.00 9.31
N PRO A 70 12.72 -6.07 8.63
CA PRO A 70 12.92 -6.95 7.47
C PRO A 70 12.92 -8.45 7.80
N SER A 71 12.99 -8.80 9.09
CA SER A 71 12.76 -10.17 9.56
C SER A 71 12.13 -10.16 10.93
N VAL A 72 11.01 -10.88 11.09
CA VAL A 72 10.33 -11.07 12.38
C VAL A 72 11.21 -11.87 13.35
N THR A 73 12.05 -12.78 12.85
CA THR A 73 12.95 -13.59 13.69
C THR A 73 14.04 -12.76 14.37
N ALA A 74 14.50 -11.68 13.72
CA ALA A 74 15.52 -10.78 14.27
C ALA A 74 15.04 -10.00 15.51
N ILE A 75 13.73 -9.90 15.70
CA ILE A 75 13.09 -9.20 16.82
C ILE A 75 12.43 -10.16 17.82
N GLY A 76 12.65 -11.47 17.69
CA GLY A 76 12.15 -12.47 18.64
C GLY A 76 10.71 -12.93 18.41
N ILE A 77 10.15 -12.67 17.22
CA ILE A 77 8.90 -13.28 16.75
C ILE A 77 9.27 -14.51 15.90
N ARG A 78 8.58 -15.63 16.10
CA ARG A 78 8.84 -16.83 15.29
C ARG A 78 8.27 -16.64 13.88
N ASN A 79 9.06 -17.00 12.86
CA ASN A 79 8.63 -16.93 11.45
C ASN A 79 7.38 -17.81 11.25
N ASP A 80 6.42 -17.33 10.45
CA ASP A 80 5.27 -18.12 10.02
C ASP A 80 4.50 -18.75 11.20
N ASP A 81 4.31 -18.00 12.29
CA ASP A 81 3.67 -18.47 13.53
C ASP A 81 2.84 -17.33 14.17
N MET A 82 2.31 -16.42 13.37
CA MET A 82 1.49 -15.28 13.82
C MET A 82 0.06 -15.42 13.28
N SER A 83 -0.91 -15.31 14.18
CA SER A 83 -2.34 -15.44 13.85
C SER A 83 -3.19 -14.23 14.24
N SER A 84 -2.69 -13.30 15.06
CA SER A 84 -3.42 -12.07 15.39
C SER A 84 -2.51 -10.94 15.85
N LEU A 85 -3.00 -9.70 15.75
CA LEU A 85 -2.26 -8.49 16.07
C LEU A 85 -3.22 -7.35 16.42
N GLN A 86 -2.77 -6.39 17.22
CA GLN A 86 -3.57 -5.20 17.50
C GLN A 86 -2.70 -3.98 17.83
N PRO A 87 -3.20 -2.77 17.53
CA PRO A 87 -2.59 -1.56 18.06
C PRO A 87 -2.78 -1.51 19.58
N VAL A 88 -1.76 -1.03 20.30
CA VAL A 88 -1.72 -0.92 21.76
C VAL A 88 -1.27 0.46 22.20
N SER A 89 -1.62 0.86 23.42
CA SER A 89 -1.20 2.14 24.01
C SER A 89 0.11 2.06 24.80
N THR A 90 0.64 0.86 25.03
CA THR A 90 1.93 0.66 25.69
C THR A 90 3.06 1.16 24.82
N ALA A 91 4.11 1.71 25.44
CA ALA A 91 5.28 2.15 24.71
C ALA A 91 5.96 0.99 23.97
N PRO A 92 6.53 1.24 22.78
CA PRO A 92 7.26 0.21 22.04
C PRO A 92 8.49 -0.24 22.81
N THR A 93 8.74 -1.55 22.80
CA THR A 93 9.96 -2.16 23.35
C THR A 93 11.07 -2.28 22.31
N VAL A 94 10.69 -2.29 21.02
CA VAL A 94 11.60 -2.36 19.88
C VAL A 94 11.18 -1.29 18.87
N HIS A 95 12.18 -0.61 18.33
CA HIS A 95 12.02 0.32 17.21
C HIS A 95 12.69 -0.26 15.98
N GLY A 96 11.98 -0.25 14.85
CA GLY A 96 12.51 -0.69 13.56
C GLY A 96 13.48 0.33 12.98
N ALA A 97 14.10 -0.03 11.85
CA ALA A 97 14.88 0.95 11.11
C ALA A 97 13.97 2.09 10.61
N PRO A 98 14.46 3.34 10.52
CA PRO A 98 13.66 4.46 10.04
C PRO A 98 13.10 4.22 8.64
N ILE A 99 11.85 4.63 8.41
CA ILE A 99 11.24 4.62 7.08
C ILE A 99 11.78 5.82 6.31
N GLY A 100 12.81 5.58 5.49
CA GLY A 100 13.46 6.62 4.69
C GLY A 100 12.70 6.97 3.41
N GLY A 101 11.90 6.05 2.89
CA GLY A 101 11.09 6.24 1.70
C GLY A 101 10.06 5.14 1.51
N GLN A 102 9.11 5.40 0.63
CA GLN A 102 8.09 4.45 0.21
C GLN A 102 7.68 4.79 -1.23
N VAL A 103 7.72 3.78 -2.09
CA VAL A 103 7.21 3.84 -3.45
C VAL A 103 6.29 2.66 -3.69
N VAL A 104 5.23 2.88 -4.48
CA VAL A 104 4.31 1.84 -4.93
C VAL A 104 4.47 1.68 -6.44
N LEU A 105 4.81 0.47 -6.86
CA LEU A 105 4.90 0.07 -8.26
C LEU A 105 3.55 -0.50 -8.69
N PHE A 106 3.12 -0.23 -9.92
CA PHE A 106 1.90 -0.75 -10.51
C PHE A 106 2.19 -1.43 -11.83
N GLU A 107 1.52 -2.57 -12.04
CA GLU A 107 1.65 -3.39 -13.25
C GLU A 107 1.19 -2.62 -14.49
N ASN A 108 0.05 -1.94 -14.40
CA ASN A 108 -0.54 -1.20 -15.52
C ASN A 108 -0.35 0.32 -15.36
N ALA A 109 -0.62 1.05 -16.44
CA ALA A 109 -0.67 2.50 -16.41
C ALA A 109 -1.79 3.00 -15.47
N ASN A 110 -1.79 4.28 -15.10
CA ASN A 110 -2.82 4.91 -14.26
C ASN A 110 -3.05 4.25 -12.88
N PHE A 111 -2.03 3.60 -12.32
CA PHE A 111 -2.09 2.94 -11.01
C PHE A 111 -3.07 1.75 -10.98
N HIS A 112 -3.15 1.03 -12.10
CA HIS A 112 -4.03 -0.12 -12.30
C HIS A 112 -3.28 -1.44 -12.16
N GLY A 113 -4.04 -2.53 -12.00
CA GLY A 113 -3.50 -3.89 -11.89
C GLY A 113 -2.87 -4.16 -10.52
N ALA A 114 -2.02 -5.18 -10.46
CA ALA A 114 -1.30 -5.52 -9.22
C ALA A 114 -0.36 -4.38 -8.80
N HIS A 115 -0.10 -4.30 -7.48
CA HIS A 115 0.84 -3.32 -6.91
C HIS A 115 1.84 -3.93 -5.93
N LYS A 116 2.99 -3.27 -5.77
CA LYS A 116 4.04 -3.64 -4.80
C LYS A 116 4.55 -2.41 -4.07
N HIS A 117 4.61 -2.51 -2.74
CA HIS A 117 5.30 -1.53 -1.91
C HIS A 117 6.80 -1.82 -1.83
N VAL A 118 7.61 -0.78 -1.92
CA VAL A 118 9.06 -0.84 -1.72
C VAL A 118 9.47 0.27 -0.74
N PHE A 119 10.15 -0.11 0.35
CA PHE A 119 10.54 0.80 1.43
C PHE A 119 12.05 1.03 1.53
N THR A 120 12.83 0.14 0.92
CA THR A 120 14.29 0.19 0.92
C THR A 120 14.81 -0.10 -0.48
N LYS A 121 16.14 -0.14 -0.64
CA LYS A 121 16.73 -0.53 -1.92
C LYS A 121 16.30 -1.96 -2.29
N GLU A 122 15.91 -2.14 -3.54
CA GLU A 122 15.45 -3.40 -4.10
C GLU A 122 16.38 -3.76 -5.27
N PRO A 123 17.40 -4.61 -5.02
CA PRO A 123 18.41 -4.93 -6.02
C PRO A 123 17.90 -5.84 -7.14
N ASN A 124 16.79 -6.55 -6.98
CA ASN A 124 16.35 -7.51 -7.98
C ASN A 124 14.86 -7.82 -7.86
N LEU A 125 14.05 -7.18 -8.70
CA LEU A 125 12.62 -7.45 -8.85
C LEU A 125 12.33 -8.85 -9.46
N ASN A 126 13.36 -9.62 -9.82
CA ASN A 126 13.30 -11.02 -10.24
C ASN A 126 13.88 -11.97 -9.17
N ALA A 127 13.72 -11.64 -7.89
CA ALA A 127 14.14 -12.51 -6.80
C ALA A 127 13.26 -13.78 -6.77
N SER A 128 13.82 -14.92 -6.35
CA SER A 128 13.07 -16.19 -6.38
C SER A 128 11.81 -16.21 -5.52
N ASP A 129 11.78 -15.37 -4.48
CA ASP A 129 10.70 -15.17 -3.53
C ASP A 129 9.83 -13.93 -3.85
N ASP A 130 10.18 -13.17 -4.90
CA ASP A 130 9.48 -11.96 -5.32
C ASP A 130 9.86 -11.52 -6.75
N ASN A 131 9.31 -12.22 -7.76
CA ASN A 131 9.66 -12.00 -9.17
C ASN A 131 8.55 -11.37 -10.03
N PHE A 132 7.38 -11.08 -9.45
CA PHE A 132 6.21 -10.68 -10.23
C PHE A 132 6.45 -9.36 -10.98
N PHE A 133 7.14 -8.41 -10.37
CA PHE A 133 7.29 -7.04 -10.89
C PHE A 133 8.48 -6.83 -11.83
N ASN A 134 9.32 -7.86 -12.06
CA ASN A 134 10.43 -7.74 -12.99
C ASN A 134 9.92 -7.44 -14.40
N ASP A 135 10.32 -6.30 -14.96
CA ASP A 135 9.95 -5.89 -16.32
C ASP A 135 8.43 -5.83 -16.52
N ARG A 136 7.69 -5.36 -15.49
CA ARG A 136 6.22 -5.17 -15.54
C ARG A 136 5.72 -3.83 -15.01
N VAL A 137 6.60 -2.90 -14.67
CA VAL A 137 6.18 -1.63 -14.07
C VAL A 137 5.76 -0.65 -15.16
N SER A 138 4.48 -0.25 -15.14
CA SER A 138 3.95 0.75 -16.06
C SER A 138 3.61 2.08 -15.40
N SER A 139 3.33 2.11 -14.08
CA SER A 139 3.11 3.36 -13.34
C SER A 139 3.63 3.31 -11.91
N VAL A 140 3.87 4.49 -11.32
CA VAL A 140 4.55 4.63 -10.02
C VAL A 140 3.92 5.74 -9.18
N ALA A 141 3.69 5.46 -7.89
CA ALA A 141 3.35 6.46 -6.89
C ALA A 141 4.45 6.54 -5.82
N VAL A 142 5.14 7.67 -5.72
CA VAL A 142 6.18 7.90 -4.71
C VAL A 142 5.58 8.61 -3.49
N LEU A 143 5.35 7.87 -2.42
CA LEU A 143 4.75 8.38 -1.18
C LEU A 143 5.77 9.17 -0.34
N SER A 144 7.03 8.72 -0.32
CA SER A 144 8.13 9.41 0.37
C SER A 144 9.51 8.99 -0.16
N GLY A 145 10.53 9.81 0.12
CA GLY A 145 11.89 9.59 -0.37
C GLY A 145 12.07 9.96 -1.84
N VAL A 146 13.32 9.95 -2.31
CA VAL A 146 13.64 10.15 -3.73
C VAL A 146 14.22 8.86 -4.27
N TRP A 147 13.72 8.41 -5.43
CA TRP A 147 13.97 7.08 -5.96
C TRP A 147 14.65 7.16 -7.33
N ALA A 148 15.65 6.30 -7.51
CA ALA A 148 16.25 5.98 -8.79
C ALA A 148 15.79 4.59 -9.24
N PHE A 149 15.59 4.44 -10.55
CA PHE A 149 15.13 3.21 -11.18
C PHE A 149 16.15 2.75 -12.22
N PHE A 150 16.22 1.44 -12.41
CA PHE A 150 17.27 0.81 -13.19
C PHE A 150 16.68 -0.28 -14.08
N LYS A 151 17.21 -0.35 -15.30
CA LYS A 151 16.82 -1.34 -16.29
C LYS A 151 17.10 -2.76 -15.81
N ASN A 152 18.29 -2.98 -15.27
CA ASN A 152 18.78 -4.31 -14.91
C ASN A 152 18.82 -4.47 -13.38
N ALA A 153 18.85 -5.72 -12.92
CA ALA A 153 19.13 -6.04 -11.52
C ALA A 153 20.52 -5.53 -11.10
N GLY A 154 20.70 -5.31 -9.80
CA GLY A 154 21.97 -4.82 -9.23
C GLY A 154 22.24 -3.34 -9.49
N TYR A 155 21.19 -2.55 -9.75
CA TYR A 155 21.28 -1.11 -10.00
C TYR A 155 22.07 -0.75 -11.27
N ASP A 156 21.94 -1.57 -12.32
CA ASP A 156 22.59 -1.34 -13.62
C ASP A 156 21.61 -0.80 -14.67
N GLY A 157 22.11 0.04 -15.59
CA GLY A 157 21.28 0.73 -16.57
C GLY A 157 20.34 1.77 -15.94
N LYS A 158 20.90 2.71 -15.16
CA LYS A 158 20.15 3.78 -14.48
C LYS A 158 19.35 4.63 -15.48
N TYR A 159 18.05 4.77 -15.22
CA TYR A 159 17.23 5.73 -15.95
C TYR A 159 17.54 7.17 -15.50
N PRO A 160 17.50 8.17 -16.40
CA PRO A 160 17.81 9.56 -16.06
C PRO A 160 16.98 10.19 -14.91
N PRO A 161 15.65 9.98 -14.82
CA PRO A 161 14.85 10.70 -13.83
C PRO A 161 15.04 10.15 -12.40
N LEU A 162 15.05 11.07 -11.44
CA LEU A 162 14.78 10.77 -10.04
C LEU A 162 13.34 11.17 -9.73
N LEU A 163 12.57 10.23 -9.19
CA LEU A 163 11.17 10.46 -8.85
C LEU A 163 11.05 10.67 -7.34
N GLY A 164 10.16 11.55 -6.91
CA GLY A 164 9.98 11.90 -5.50
C GLY A 164 8.56 12.38 -5.22
N PRO A 165 8.21 12.57 -3.95
CA PRO A 165 6.92 13.14 -3.59
C PRO A 165 6.77 14.53 -4.18
N LYS A 166 5.51 14.94 -4.37
CA LYS A 166 5.18 16.28 -4.82
C LYS A 166 5.14 17.22 -3.62
N ILE A 167 5.88 18.32 -3.73
CA ILE A 167 5.82 19.41 -2.76
C ILE A 167 4.68 20.34 -3.16
N HIS A 168 3.60 20.37 -2.38
CA HIS A 168 2.47 21.27 -2.57
C HIS A 168 2.37 22.27 -1.39
N PRO A 169 1.87 23.50 -1.60
CA PRO A 169 1.67 24.46 -0.51
C PRO A 169 0.82 23.92 0.65
N ASP A 170 -0.18 23.09 0.32
CA ASP A 170 -1.11 22.53 1.30
C ASP A 170 -0.61 21.24 1.99
N GLY A 171 0.59 20.76 1.62
CA GLY A 171 1.21 19.60 2.25
C GLY A 171 2.00 18.71 1.28
N PRO A 172 2.69 17.69 1.80
CA PRO A 172 3.32 16.68 0.96
C PRO A 172 2.24 15.77 0.36
N TYR A 173 2.31 15.57 -0.94
CA TYR A 173 1.49 14.60 -1.66
C TYR A 173 2.37 13.57 -2.36
N PRO A 174 1.81 12.39 -2.68
CA PRO A 174 2.52 11.43 -3.50
C PRO A 174 2.95 12.03 -4.84
N GLY A 175 4.16 11.69 -5.27
CA GLY A 175 4.63 11.93 -6.63
C GLY A 175 4.00 10.91 -7.55
N LEU A 176 3.03 11.33 -8.34
CA LEU A 176 2.25 10.44 -9.20
C LEU A 176 2.76 10.46 -10.64
N TYR A 177 3.06 9.28 -11.16
CA TYR A 177 3.58 9.04 -12.50
C TYR A 177 2.72 7.96 -13.19
N PRO A 178 1.58 8.33 -13.81
CA PRO A 178 0.60 7.39 -14.37
C PRO A 178 1.14 6.57 -15.54
N PHE A 179 2.25 6.98 -16.14
CA PHE A 179 2.92 6.21 -17.17
C PHE A 179 4.41 6.50 -17.12
N VAL A 180 5.23 5.50 -16.77
CA VAL A 180 6.68 5.67 -16.54
C VAL A 180 7.42 6.16 -17.80
N ALA A 181 6.94 5.79 -18.99
CA ALA A 181 7.50 6.26 -20.26
C ALA A 181 7.39 7.77 -20.45
N ASN A 182 6.39 8.43 -19.85
CA ASN A 182 6.23 9.89 -19.94
C ASN A 182 7.34 10.65 -19.18
N VAL A 183 8.07 9.98 -18.30
CA VAL A 183 9.16 10.59 -17.53
C VAL A 183 10.54 10.05 -17.92
N GLY A 184 10.62 9.25 -18.99
CA GLY A 184 11.89 8.74 -19.52
C GLY A 184 12.38 7.42 -18.90
N ILE A 185 11.48 6.66 -18.27
CA ILE A 185 11.72 5.26 -17.88
C ILE A 185 11.00 4.37 -18.89
N GLN A 186 11.69 3.40 -19.47
CA GLN A 186 11.06 2.50 -20.44
C GLN A 186 9.98 1.63 -19.75
N ASN A 187 8.82 1.49 -20.40
CA ASN A 187 7.72 0.67 -19.88
C ASN A 187 8.13 -0.79 -19.79
N ASP A 188 7.73 -1.48 -18.70
CA ASP A 188 7.94 -2.92 -18.53
C ASP A 188 9.42 -3.33 -18.72
N ASP A 189 10.35 -2.51 -18.22
CA ASP A 189 11.80 -2.69 -18.42
C ASP A 189 12.58 -2.31 -17.15
N MET A 190 11.97 -2.51 -15.98
CA MET A 190 12.52 -2.11 -14.68
C MET A 190 12.78 -3.36 -13.85
N SER A 191 14.04 -3.54 -13.41
CA SER A 191 14.47 -4.73 -12.68
C SER A 191 15.08 -4.41 -11.29
N SER A 192 15.40 -3.16 -10.99
CA SER A 192 15.83 -2.74 -9.64
C SER A 192 15.59 -1.25 -9.38
N LEU A 193 15.59 -0.87 -8.11
CA LEU A 193 15.35 0.50 -7.66
C LEU A 193 16.00 0.78 -6.30
N GLU A 194 16.39 2.03 -6.08
CA GLU A 194 16.97 2.43 -4.79
C GLU A 194 16.52 3.83 -4.37
N ILE A 195 16.50 4.03 -3.06
CA ILE A 195 16.38 5.36 -2.50
C ILE A 195 17.72 6.09 -2.62
N VAL A 196 17.69 7.35 -3.04
CA VAL A 196 18.88 8.19 -3.24
C VAL A 196 18.79 9.49 -2.46
N GLN A 197 19.95 10.08 -2.18
CA GLN A 197 20.04 11.43 -1.64
C GLN A 197 19.91 12.46 -2.77
N GLY A 198 19.16 13.53 -2.54
CA GLY A 198 18.96 14.61 -3.51
C GLY A 198 17.49 14.99 -3.67
N GLY A 199 17.20 15.81 -4.69
CA GLY A 199 15.84 16.19 -5.06
C GLY A 199 15.34 15.39 -6.25
N ALA A 200 14.03 15.22 -6.35
CA ALA A 200 13.39 14.69 -7.55
C ALA A 200 13.70 15.60 -8.75
N THR A 201 14.02 15.00 -9.90
CA THR A 201 14.28 15.75 -11.14
C THR A 201 13.01 16.00 -11.93
N ILE A 202 11.96 15.19 -11.72
CA ILE A 202 10.66 15.31 -12.38
C ILE A 202 9.57 15.44 -11.32
N GLN A 203 8.70 16.44 -11.48
CA GLN A 203 7.53 16.62 -10.63
C GLN A 203 6.42 15.67 -11.06
N GLY A 204 5.74 15.04 -10.10
CA GLY A 204 4.54 14.24 -10.36
C GLY A 204 3.34 15.11 -10.78
N LEU A 205 2.19 14.47 -11.02
CA LEU A 205 0.97 15.14 -11.50
C LEU A 205 0.54 16.37 -10.67
N SER A 206 -0.01 17.37 -11.39
CA SER A 206 -0.60 18.59 -10.82
C SER A 206 -2.11 18.55 -10.60
N GLN A 207 -2.72 17.37 -10.65
CA GLN A 207 -4.17 17.13 -10.47
C GLN A 207 -4.59 17.27 -8.99
N PRO A 208 -5.90 17.30 -8.66
CA PRO A 208 -6.36 16.99 -7.31
C PRO A 208 -5.77 15.63 -6.89
N LEU A 209 -4.99 15.65 -5.83
CA LEU A 209 -4.31 14.47 -5.30
C LEU A 209 -5.03 14.01 -4.04
N GLY A 210 -5.01 12.71 -3.81
CA GLY A 210 -5.41 12.13 -2.55
C GLY A 210 -4.78 10.76 -2.42
N HIS A 211 -5.24 10.02 -1.42
CA HIS A 211 -4.93 8.62 -1.29
C HIS A 211 -6.08 7.98 -0.51
N VAL A 212 -6.77 7.07 -1.17
CA VAL A 212 -7.79 6.21 -0.58
C VAL A 212 -7.44 4.77 -0.88
N VAL A 213 -7.69 3.87 0.07
CA VAL A 213 -7.53 2.43 -0.08
C VAL A 213 -8.91 1.80 0.03
N LEU A 214 -9.30 1.09 -1.03
CA LEU A 214 -10.55 0.33 -1.10
C LEU A 214 -10.28 -1.10 -0.66
N PHE A 215 -11.22 -1.70 0.09
CA PHE A 215 -11.14 -3.08 0.55
C PHE A 215 -12.36 -3.86 0.10
N GLU A 216 -12.11 -5.09 -0.34
CA GLU A 216 -13.14 -6.01 -0.84
C GLU A 216 -14.17 -6.33 0.25
N ASN A 217 -13.70 -6.61 1.46
CA ASN A 217 -14.55 -7.00 2.58
C ASN A 217 -14.66 -5.89 3.62
N ALA A 218 -15.69 -5.98 4.47
CA ALA A 218 -15.85 -5.09 5.62
C ALA A 218 -14.65 -5.25 6.57
N GLY A 219 -14.36 -4.23 7.39
CA GLY A 219 -13.29 -4.26 8.40
C GLY A 219 -11.87 -4.17 7.84
N PHE A 220 -11.68 -3.78 6.58
CA PHE A 220 -10.39 -3.69 5.89
C PHE A 220 -9.75 -5.06 5.57
N HIS A 221 -10.59 -6.05 5.22
CA HIS A 221 -10.17 -7.40 4.84
C HIS A 221 -10.29 -7.63 3.32
N GLY A 222 -9.78 -8.77 2.86
CA GLY A 222 -9.76 -9.17 1.46
C GLY A 222 -8.68 -8.47 0.64
N GLN A 223 -8.88 -8.47 -0.67
CA GLN A 223 -8.05 -7.69 -1.57
C GLN A 223 -8.21 -6.19 -1.29
N HIS A 224 -7.19 -5.41 -1.68
CA HIS A 224 -7.22 -3.95 -1.55
C HIS A 224 -6.69 -3.25 -2.80
N LYS A 225 -7.12 -2.00 -3.01
CA LYS A 225 -6.67 -1.14 -4.12
C LYS A 225 -6.35 0.26 -3.63
N HIS A 226 -5.19 0.76 -4.01
CA HIS A 226 -4.80 2.15 -3.82
C HIS A 226 -5.32 3.01 -4.96
N VAL A 227 -5.97 4.13 -4.63
CA VAL A 227 -6.43 5.14 -5.58
C VAL A 227 -5.90 6.50 -5.15
N PHE A 228 -5.15 7.17 -6.04
CA PHE A 228 -4.47 8.43 -5.73
C PHE A 228 -5.06 9.66 -6.43
N THR A 229 -5.86 9.42 -7.47
CA THR A 229 -6.49 10.45 -8.30
C THR A 229 -7.94 10.09 -8.57
N LEU A 230 -8.62 10.86 -9.42
CA LEU A 230 -9.88 10.46 -10.02
C LEU A 230 -9.77 9.06 -10.64
N GLU A 231 -10.68 8.16 -10.26
CA GLU A 231 -10.87 6.84 -10.85
C GLU A 231 -12.26 6.78 -11.47
N GLY A 232 -12.29 6.90 -12.80
CA GLY A 232 -13.48 7.06 -13.63
C GLY A 232 -14.28 5.79 -13.84
N ASN A 233 -13.65 4.61 -13.74
CA ASN A 233 -14.25 3.35 -14.13
C ASN A 233 -13.51 2.18 -13.48
N LEU A 234 -13.98 1.76 -12.29
CA LEU A 234 -13.52 0.55 -11.63
C LEU A 234 -13.81 -0.74 -12.42
N ASN A 235 -14.53 -0.66 -13.54
CA ASN A 235 -14.77 -1.76 -14.48
C ASN A 235 -13.90 -1.66 -15.75
N ALA A 236 -12.76 -0.98 -15.70
CA ALA A 236 -11.81 -0.96 -16.82
C ALA A 236 -11.29 -2.37 -17.10
N SER A 237 -11.09 -2.73 -18.37
CA SER A 237 -10.74 -4.11 -18.76
C SER A 237 -9.42 -4.62 -18.17
N ASP A 238 -8.52 -3.71 -17.82
CA ASP A 238 -7.21 -3.91 -17.21
C ASP A 238 -7.20 -3.75 -15.68
N ASP A 239 -8.35 -3.44 -15.06
CA ASP A 239 -8.45 -3.12 -13.62
C ASP A 239 -9.87 -3.34 -13.03
N ASN A 240 -10.61 -4.34 -13.50
CA ASN A 240 -12.04 -4.50 -13.16
C ASN A 240 -12.33 -5.19 -11.82
N PHE A 241 -11.32 -5.54 -11.03
CA PHE A 241 -11.53 -6.37 -9.84
C PHE A 241 -12.44 -5.69 -8.80
N PHE A 242 -12.30 -4.38 -8.62
CA PHE A 242 -13.00 -3.62 -7.57
C PHE A 242 -14.37 -3.09 -7.96
N ASN A 243 -14.79 -3.25 -9.21
CA ASN A 243 -16.13 -2.85 -9.62
C ASN A 243 -17.18 -3.59 -8.81
N ASP A 244 -18.03 -2.87 -8.09
CA ASP A 244 -19.12 -3.44 -7.30
C ASP A 244 -18.62 -4.48 -6.27
N ARG A 245 -17.46 -4.22 -5.65
CA ARG A 245 -16.88 -5.09 -4.59
C ARG A 245 -16.36 -4.34 -3.37
N VAL A 246 -16.63 -3.05 -3.22
CA VAL A 246 -16.09 -2.27 -2.10
C VAL A 246 -17.01 -2.39 -0.89
N SER A 247 -16.48 -2.93 0.21
CA SER A 247 -17.19 -3.05 1.49
C SER A 247 -16.61 -2.20 2.62
N SER A 248 -15.33 -1.82 2.56
CA SER A 248 -14.73 -0.88 3.51
C SER A 248 -13.66 0.00 2.87
N ILE A 249 -13.38 1.15 3.49
CA ILE A 249 -12.55 2.21 2.92
C ILE A 249 -11.63 2.80 3.99
N VAL A 250 -10.37 3.01 3.62
CA VAL A 250 -9.44 3.85 4.38
C VAL A 250 -9.12 5.08 3.55
N VAL A 251 -9.43 6.27 4.06
CA VAL A 251 -9.01 7.52 3.42
C VAL A 251 -7.78 8.03 4.14
N GLU A 252 -6.64 8.05 3.45
CA GLU A 252 -5.36 8.55 3.96
C GLU A 252 -5.24 10.06 3.76
N GLN A 253 -5.65 10.55 2.59
CA GLN A 253 -5.52 11.95 2.20
C GLN A 253 -6.69 12.46 1.36
N SER A 254 -7.01 13.75 1.55
CA SER A 254 -8.08 14.49 0.89
C SER A 254 -9.49 14.02 1.28
N VAL A 255 -10.50 14.74 0.82
CA VAL A 255 -11.90 14.32 0.92
C VAL A 255 -12.28 13.67 -0.41
N TRP A 256 -13.09 12.61 -0.37
CA TRP A 256 -13.46 11.81 -1.53
C TRP A 256 -14.96 11.75 -1.72
N ALA A 257 -15.39 11.86 -2.98
CA ALA A 257 -16.74 11.57 -3.43
C ALA A 257 -16.79 10.22 -4.15
N PHE A 258 -17.89 9.49 -3.96
CA PHE A 258 -18.08 8.13 -4.46
C PHE A 258 -19.35 8.04 -5.28
N TYR A 259 -19.35 7.18 -6.30
CA TYR A 259 -20.40 7.12 -7.29
C TYR A 259 -20.75 5.67 -7.60
N ARG A 260 -22.05 5.45 -7.74
CA ARG A 260 -22.61 4.14 -8.07
C ARG A 260 -22.11 3.63 -9.43
N ASN A 261 -22.16 4.48 -10.46
CA ASN A 261 -21.82 4.09 -11.81
C ASN A 261 -20.49 4.70 -12.24
N SER A 262 -19.89 4.15 -13.29
CA SER A 262 -18.72 4.74 -13.93
C SER A 262 -19.02 6.14 -14.51
N GLY A 263 -17.96 6.92 -14.71
CA GLY A 263 -18.03 8.30 -15.20
C GLY A 263 -18.60 9.29 -14.18
N MET A 264 -18.45 9.02 -12.87
CA MET A 264 -18.94 9.87 -11.78
C MET A 264 -20.47 10.06 -11.78
N ASN A 265 -21.22 9.01 -12.09
CA ASN A 265 -22.68 9.07 -12.19
C ASN A 265 -23.37 8.40 -11.00
N GLY A 266 -24.38 9.06 -10.43
CA GLY A 266 -25.11 8.57 -9.25
C GLY A 266 -24.29 8.70 -7.97
N GLN A 267 -23.92 9.94 -7.63
CA GLN A 267 -23.14 10.25 -6.44
C GLN A 267 -23.86 9.80 -5.16
N TYR A 268 -23.14 9.12 -4.27
CA TYR A 268 -23.64 8.82 -2.92
C TYR A 268 -23.70 10.10 -2.06
N PRO A 269 -24.62 10.17 -1.08
CA PRO A 269 -24.91 11.40 -0.35
C PRO A 269 -23.76 11.91 0.53
N ARG A 270 -22.80 11.07 0.91
CA ARG A 270 -21.69 11.45 1.78
C ARG A 270 -20.36 11.43 1.03
N THR A 271 -19.55 12.42 1.35
CA THR A 271 -18.12 12.45 1.06
C THR A 271 -17.34 11.99 2.28
N LEU A 272 -16.22 11.31 2.09
CA LEU A 272 -15.40 10.78 3.18
C LEU A 272 -14.07 11.52 3.23
N GLY A 273 -13.74 12.11 4.38
CA GLY A 273 -12.41 12.70 4.64
C GLY A 273 -11.46 11.67 5.21
N PRO A 274 -10.25 12.06 5.66
CA PRO A 274 -9.30 11.13 6.26
C PRO A 274 -9.89 10.35 7.43
N GLY A 275 -9.77 9.02 7.42
CA GLY A 275 -10.38 8.15 8.43
C GLY A 275 -10.55 6.70 8.01
N LEU A 276 -11.02 5.91 8.98
CA LEU A 276 -11.34 4.48 8.84
C LEU A 276 -12.84 4.28 8.72
N TYR A 277 -13.28 3.65 7.64
CA TYR A 277 -14.69 3.39 7.33
C TYR A 277 -14.90 1.87 7.19
N SER A 278 -15.04 1.20 8.34
CA SER A 278 -15.06 -0.27 8.42
C SER A 278 -16.26 -0.93 7.72
N PHE A 279 -17.33 -0.18 7.46
CA PHE A 279 -18.42 -0.65 6.62
C PHE A 279 -19.04 0.52 5.85
N VAL A 280 -19.01 0.47 4.52
CA VAL A 280 -19.41 1.62 3.68
C VAL A 280 -20.89 2.03 3.86
N VAL A 281 -21.75 1.08 4.21
CA VAL A 281 -23.20 1.31 4.41
C VAL A 281 -23.50 2.21 5.60
N ASP A 282 -22.64 2.21 6.63
CA ASP A 282 -22.78 3.09 7.79
C ASP A 282 -22.65 4.58 7.40
N TYR A 283 -22.07 4.83 6.23
CA TYR A 283 -21.82 6.15 5.68
C TYR A 283 -22.69 6.44 4.44
N GLY A 284 -23.73 5.64 4.19
CA GLY A 284 -24.71 5.89 3.12
C GLY A 284 -24.19 5.57 1.71
N ILE A 285 -23.13 4.77 1.61
CA ILE A 285 -22.67 4.16 0.37
C ILE A 285 -23.19 2.72 0.33
N GLN A 286 -23.81 2.31 -0.77
CA GLN A 286 -24.33 0.95 -0.90
C GLN A 286 -23.17 -0.06 -1.02
N ASN A 287 -23.26 -1.19 -0.31
CA ASN A 287 -22.23 -2.23 -0.36
C ASN A 287 -22.12 -2.82 -1.77
N ASP A 288 -20.90 -3.06 -2.24
CA ASP A 288 -20.65 -3.78 -3.49
C ASP A 288 -21.42 -3.19 -4.69
N ASP A 289 -21.51 -1.85 -4.77
CA ASP A 289 -22.27 -1.13 -5.81
C ASP A 289 -21.54 0.13 -6.33
N MET A 290 -20.28 0.32 -5.91
CA MET A 290 -19.45 1.45 -6.34
C MET A 290 -18.66 1.12 -7.60
N SER A 291 -18.69 2.04 -8.57
CA SER A 291 -17.97 1.92 -9.84
C SER A 291 -17.04 3.10 -10.16
N SER A 292 -17.09 4.22 -9.44
CA SER A 292 -16.13 5.33 -9.62
C SER A 292 -16.02 6.26 -8.40
N LEU A 293 -14.92 7.02 -8.31
CA LEU A 293 -14.58 7.88 -7.17
C LEU A 293 -13.58 8.97 -7.53
N GLN A 294 -13.62 10.10 -6.82
CA GLN A 294 -12.66 11.19 -7.04
C GLN A 294 -12.35 11.97 -5.75
N PRO A 295 -11.13 12.51 -5.62
CA PRO A 295 -10.82 13.49 -4.59
C PRO A 295 -11.51 14.84 -4.90
N ILE A 296 -11.94 15.55 -3.86
CA ILE A 296 -12.61 16.87 -3.93
C ILE A 296 -11.86 17.96 -3.18
#